data_AF-A0A7S1V274-F1
#
_entry.id   AF-A0A7S1V274-F1
#
_cell.length_a   1.000
_cell.length_b   1.000
_cell.length_c   1.000
_cell.angle_alpha   90.00
_cell.angle_beta   90.00
_cell.angle_gamma   90.00
#
_symmetry.space_group_name_H-M   'P 1'
#
loop_
_entity.id
_entity.type
_entity.pdbx_description
1 polymer ?
#
loop_
_entity_poly.entity_id
_entity_poly.type
_entity_poly.pdbx_seq_one_letter_code
_entity_poly.pdbx_strand_id
1 'polypeptide(L)'
;QAERKRLEQEWKERQKQTKQEKLEITYSYWDGSGHRRAVTVVKGSTIGDFLDHVRKDLSAEFREMKSVTSDALMYVKEDLILPSDITFYDLIATKARGKSGPLFHFDVHDDVRVGALDSRVEKDES
;
A
#
# COMPACT_ATOMS: atom_id res chain seq x y z
N GLN A 1 4.11 23.41 30.48
CA GLN A 1 4.11 23.82 29.04
C GLN A 1 5.30 23.26 28.26
N ALA A 2 6.52 23.21 28.81
CA ALA A 2 7.69 22.62 28.14
C ALA A 2 7.49 21.13 27.79
N GLU A 3 6.90 20.36 28.70
CA GLU A 3 6.63 18.92 28.50
C GLU A 3 5.66 18.64 27.35
N ARG A 4 4.58 19.43 27.22
CA ARG A 4 3.64 19.34 26.10
C ARG A 4 4.35 19.58 24.75
N LYS A 5 5.23 20.58 24.68
CA LYS A 5 6.00 20.89 23.46
C LYS A 5 6.97 19.74 23.12
N ARG A 6 7.62 19.17 24.12
CA ARG A 6 8.52 18.02 23.95
C ARG A 6 7.77 16.80 23.39
N LEU A 7 6.63 16.44 23.99
CA LEU A 7 5.82 15.31 23.51
C LEU A 7 5.28 15.53 22.09
N GLU A 8 4.90 16.75 21.75
CA GLU A 8 4.48 17.10 20.39
C GLU A 8 5.62 16.92 19.37
N GLN A 9 6.84 17.33 19.72
CA GLN A 9 8.03 17.13 18.88
C GLN A 9 8.36 15.65 18.70
N GLU A 10 8.40 14.89 19.80
CA GLU A 10 8.64 13.44 19.76
C GLU A 10 7.60 12.72 18.90
N TRP A 11 6.32 13.10 19.00
CA TRP A 11 5.26 12.53 18.18
C TRP A 11 5.42 12.86 16.69
N LYS A 12 5.70 14.13 16.35
CA LYS A 12 5.96 14.56 14.96
C LYS A 12 7.15 13.82 14.34
N GLU A 13 8.22 13.64 15.11
CA GLU A 13 9.41 12.94 14.65
C GLU A 13 9.12 11.45 14.40
N ARG A 14 8.40 10.78 15.32
CA ARG A 14 7.95 9.40 15.10
C ARG A 14 7.06 9.27 13.87
N GLN A 15 6.12 10.18 13.66
CA GLN A 15 5.28 10.16 12.45
C GLN A 15 6.13 10.29 11.19
N LYS A 16 7.11 11.19 11.18
CA LYS A 16 8.01 11.39 10.05
C LYS A 16 8.83 10.13 9.76
N GLN A 17 9.34 9.47 10.80
CA GLN A 17 10.08 8.22 10.66
C GLN A 17 9.20 7.12 10.08
N THR A 18 8.00 6.90 10.62
CA THR A 18 7.08 5.89 10.10
C THR A 18 6.66 6.16 8.65
N LYS A 19 6.46 7.43 8.26
CA LYS A 19 6.17 7.79 6.86
C LYS A 19 7.32 7.48 5.90
N GLN A 20 8.56 7.40 6.38
CA GLN A 20 9.73 7.07 5.55
C GLN A 20 10.01 5.57 5.44
N GLU A 21 9.35 4.74 6.26
CA GLU A 21 9.47 3.29 6.18
C GLU A 21 9.01 2.79 4.80
N LYS A 22 9.78 1.85 4.24
CA LYS A 22 9.44 1.21 2.98
C LYS A 22 8.24 0.27 3.17
N LEU A 23 7.40 0.20 2.16
CA LEU A 23 6.22 -0.63 2.06
C LEU A 23 6.27 -1.35 0.72
N GLU A 24 6.31 -2.67 0.75
CA GLU A 24 6.18 -3.49 -0.45
C GLU A 24 4.70 -3.79 -0.73
N ILE A 25 4.27 -3.52 -1.95
CA ILE A 25 2.89 -3.71 -2.39
C ILE A 25 2.92 -4.66 -3.57
N THR A 26 2.34 -5.84 -3.37
CA THR A 26 1.97 -6.73 -4.48
C THR A 26 0.65 -6.26 -5.06
N TYR A 27 0.61 -5.99 -6.36
CA TYR A 27 -0.59 -5.58 -7.09
C TYR A 27 -0.77 -6.41 -8.36
N SER A 28 -1.95 -6.32 -8.98
CA SER A 28 -2.17 -6.83 -10.32
C SER A 28 -2.74 -5.71 -11.17
N TYR A 29 -2.05 -5.37 -12.27
CA TYR A 29 -2.65 -4.56 -13.32
C TYR A 29 -3.67 -5.41 -14.08
N TRP A 30 -4.76 -4.80 -14.53
CA TRP A 30 -5.86 -5.48 -15.21
C TRP A 30 -6.23 -4.74 -16.48
N ASP A 31 -6.02 -5.39 -17.62
CA ASP A 31 -6.38 -4.91 -18.97
C ASP A 31 -7.40 -5.84 -19.65
N GLY A 32 -8.00 -6.76 -18.88
CA GLY A 32 -8.71 -7.94 -19.38
C GLY A 32 -7.97 -9.24 -19.08
N SER A 33 -6.70 -9.16 -18.71
CA SER A 33 -5.89 -10.22 -18.09
C SER A 33 -5.15 -9.69 -16.87
N GLY A 34 -4.78 -10.57 -15.94
CA GLY A 34 -4.11 -10.20 -14.70
C GLY A 34 -2.59 -10.20 -14.84
N HIS A 35 -1.96 -9.05 -14.56
CA HIS A 35 -0.51 -8.86 -14.58
C HIS A 35 0.02 -8.59 -13.17
N ARG A 36 0.32 -9.66 -12.42
CA ARG A 36 0.80 -9.58 -11.03
C ARG A 36 2.24 -9.04 -10.97
N ARG A 37 2.47 -8.04 -10.12
CA ARG A 37 3.76 -7.37 -9.91
C ARG A 37 3.92 -6.97 -8.44
N ALA A 38 5.12 -6.53 -8.09
CA ALA A 38 5.42 -5.92 -6.80
C ALA A 38 6.11 -4.57 -7.03
N VAL A 39 5.83 -3.60 -6.15
CA VAL A 39 6.49 -2.30 -6.13
C VAL A 39 6.77 -1.91 -4.69
N THR A 40 7.88 -1.24 -4.45
CA THR A 40 8.23 -0.70 -3.14
C THR A 40 8.04 0.81 -3.13
N VAL A 41 7.20 1.29 -2.22
CA VAL A 41 6.95 2.72 -1.97
C VAL A 41 7.28 3.05 -0.52
N VAL A 42 7.21 4.33 -0.13
CA VAL A 42 7.27 4.70 1.30
C VAL A 42 5.86 4.84 1.86
N LYS A 43 5.66 4.56 3.15
CA LYS A 43 4.33 4.67 3.78
C LYS A 43 3.73 6.08 3.64
N GLY A 44 4.56 7.11 3.59
CA GLY A 44 4.12 8.50 3.40
C GLY A 44 3.62 8.82 1.99
N SER A 45 3.82 7.94 1.00
CA SER A 45 3.32 8.14 -0.37
C SER A 45 1.80 8.08 -0.42
N THR A 46 1.22 8.88 -1.32
CA THR A 46 -0.20 8.80 -1.64
C THR A 46 -0.50 7.59 -2.54
N ILE A 47 -1.77 7.17 -2.60
CA ILE A 47 -2.21 6.19 -3.60
C ILE A 47 -1.93 6.72 -5.02
N GLY A 48 -2.11 8.02 -5.27
CA GLY A 48 -1.78 8.65 -6.54
C GLY A 48 -0.30 8.52 -6.92
N ASP A 49 0.61 8.73 -5.96
CA ASP A 49 2.06 8.54 -6.18
C ASP A 49 2.38 7.08 -6.55
N PHE A 50 1.74 6.13 -5.84
CA PHE A 50 1.85 4.70 -6.16
C PHE A 50 1.35 4.39 -7.56
N LEU A 51 0.18 4.92 -7.95
CA LEU A 51 -0.39 4.71 -9.28
C LEU A 51 0.48 5.31 -10.38
N ASP A 52 1.11 6.46 -10.17
CA ASP A 52 2.07 7.02 -11.15
C ASP A 52 3.35 6.19 -11.25
N HIS A 53 3.84 5.63 -10.13
CA HIS A 53 4.97 4.69 -10.15
C HIS A 53 4.63 3.45 -10.97
N VAL A 54 3.49 2.81 -10.66
CA VAL A 54 2.99 1.63 -11.38
C VAL A 54 2.80 1.93 -12.87
N ARG A 55 2.21 3.08 -13.21
CA ARG A 55 2.03 3.52 -14.60
C ARG A 55 3.36 3.64 -15.35
N LYS A 56 4.37 4.26 -14.73
CA LYS A 56 5.72 4.41 -15.32
C LYS A 56 6.35 3.05 -15.59
N ASP A 57 6.27 2.13 -14.63
CA ASP A 57 6.79 0.77 -14.79
C ASP A 57 6.09 0.04 -15.93
N LEU A 58 4.75 0.09 -15.97
CA LEU A 58 3.94 -0.55 -17.00
C LEU A 58 4.14 0.07 -18.38
N SER A 59 4.51 1.36 -18.47
CA SER A 59 4.72 2.05 -19.75
C SER A 59 5.87 1.47 -20.60
N ALA A 60 6.75 0.68 -19.98
CA ALA A 60 7.79 -0.06 -20.70
C ALA A 60 7.20 -1.21 -21.54
N GLU A 61 6.10 -1.82 -21.10
CA GLU A 61 5.52 -3.03 -21.68
C GLU A 61 4.19 -2.75 -22.39
N PHE A 62 3.38 -1.85 -21.84
CA PHE A 62 2.03 -1.52 -22.30
C PHE A 62 2.05 -0.12 -22.95
N ARG A 63 1.83 -0.06 -24.26
CA ARG A 63 1.95 1.18 -25.03
C ARG A 63 0.87 2.20 -24.63
N GLU A 64 -0.31 1.72 -24.29
CA GLU A 64 -1.44 2.48 -23.78
C GLU A 64 -1.11 3.27 -22.51
N MET A 65 -0.23 2.73 -21.65
CA MET A 65 0.17 3.37 -20.40
C MET A 65 1.03 4.63 -20.61
N LYS A 66 1.58 4.82 -21.81
CA LYS A 66 2.38 6.02 -22.15
C LYS A 66 1.52 7.28 -22.26
N SER A 67 0.28 7.15 -22.73
CA SER A 67 -0.65 8.27 -22.91
C SER A 67 -1.60 8.49 -21.74
N VAL A 68 -1.68 7.52 -20.83
CA VAL A 68 -2.55 7.56 -19.65
C VAL A 68 -1.84 8.32 -18.53
N THR A 69 -2.61 9.04 -17.72
CA THR A 69 -2.20 9.73 -16.50
C THR A 69 -2.65 8.94 -15.26
N SER A 70 -2.02 9.15 -14.10
CA SER A 70 -2.29 8.34 -12.90
C SER A 70 -3.70 8.52 -12.32
N ASP A 71 -4.38 9.63 -12.63
CA ASP A 71 -5.78 9.92 -12.29
C ASP A 71 -6.80 9.06 -13.07
N ALA A 72 -6.39 8.51 -14.21
CA ALA A 72 -7.20 7.57 -15.00
C ALA A 72 -7.03 6.11 -14.53
N LEU A 73 -6.16 5.87 -13.55
CA LEU A 73 -6.01 4.57 -12.89
C LEU A 73 -6.78 4.59 -11.56
N MET A 74 -7.28 3.42 -11.16
CA MET A 74 -7.91 3.23 -9.86
C MET A 74 -7.20 2.13 -9.10
N TYR A 75 -6.99 2.33 -7.81
CA TYR A 75 -6.51 1.28 -6.92
C TYR A 75 -7.70 0.64 -6.20
N VAL A 76 -7.94 -0.63 -6.52
CA VAL A 76 -8.97 -1.44 -5.87
C VAL A 76 -8.30 -2.37 -4.87
N LYS A 77 -8.72 -2.30 -3.61
CA LYS A 77 -8.32 -3.22 -2.55
C LYS A 77 -9.56 -3.85 -1.96
N GLU A 78 -9.65 -5.18 -2.06
CA GLU A 78 -10.88 -5.93 -1.76
C GLU A 78 -12.05 -5.39 -2.59
N ASP A 79 -13.05 -4.79 -1.95
CA ASP A 79 -14.22 -4.19 -2.57
C ASP A 79 -14.21 -2.64 -2.48
N LEU A 80 -13.09 -2.04 -2.06
CA LEU A 80 -12.93 -0.61 -1.92
C LEU A 80 -12.07 -0.03 -3.03
N ILE A 81 -12.54 1.08 -3.60
CA ILE A 81 -11.73 1.97 -4.43
C ILE A 81 -11.09 2.98 -3.49
N LEU A 82 -9.76 2.99 -3.42
CA LEU A 82 -9.05 3.93 -2.56
C LEU A 82 -8.84 5.28 -3.28
N PRO A 83 -9.16 6.42 -2.65
CA PRO A 83 -8.91 7.75 -3.21
C PRO A 83 -7.42 7.99 -3.51
N SER A 84 -7.11 8.83 -4.49
CA SER A 84 -5.73 9.11 -4.89
C SER A 84 -4.96 9.99 -3.91
N ASP A 85 -5.64 10.77 -3.09
CA ASP A 85 -5.07 11.76 -2.15
C ASP A 85 -4.74 11.18 -0.76
N ILE A 86 -5.21 9.97 -0.45
CA ILE A 86 -4.91 9.32 0.83
C ILE A 86 -3.50 8.70 0.82
N THR A 87 -2.79 8.78 1.95
CA THR A 87 -1.49 8.13 2.10
C THR A 87 -1.62 6.71 2.63
N PHE A 88 -0.65 5.84 2.29
CA PHE A 88 -0.56 4.52 2.94
C PHE A 88 -0.43 4.65 4.45
N TYR A 89 0.28 5.68 4.94
CA TYR A 89 0.41 5.98 6.34
C TYR A 89 -0.94 6.24 7.00
N ASP A 90 -1.83 7.01 6.37
CA ASP A 90 -3.14 7.30 6.95
C ASP A 90 -4.00 6.03 6.99
N LEU A 91 -3.98 5.22 5.92
CA LEU A 91 -4.64 3.92 5.89
C LEU A 91 -4.11 2.97 6.99
N ILE A 92 -2.80 3.00 7.22
CA ILE A 92 -2.13 2.19 8.25
C ILE A 92 -2.46 2.68 9.65
N ALA A 93 -2.26 3.97 9.91
CA ALA A 93 -2.44 4.57 11.23
C ALA A 93 -3.89 4.52 11.71
N THR A 94 -4.85 4.66 10.79
CA THR A 94 -6.29 4.54 11.09
C THR A 94 -6.76 3.10 11.19
N LYS A 95 -5.89 2.13 10.87
CA LYS A 95 -6.25 0.70 10.74
C LYS A 95 -7.47 0.53 9.83
N ALA A 96 -7.42 1.15 8.65
CA ALA A 96 -8.52 1.15 7.69
C ALA A 96 -9.02 -0.28 7.46
N ARG A 97 -10.35 -0.47 7.46
CA ARG A 97 -10.99 -1.79 7.40
C ARG A 97 -11.89 -1.89 6.17
N GLY A 98 -11.79 -3.03 5.50
CA GLY A 98 -12.76 -3.49 4.51
C GLY A 98 -13.86 -4.33 5.17
N LYS A 99 -14.60 -5.07 4.35
CA LYS A 99 -15.63 -5.99 4.87
C LYS A 99 -15.06 -7.17 5.64
N SER A 100 -13.88 -7.64 5.25
CA SER A 100 -13.26 -8.85 5.77
C SER A 100 -12.32 -8.58 6.94
N GLY A 101 -11.68 -7.40 6.99
CA GLY A 101 -10.75 -7.09 8.05
C GLY A 101 -9.93 -5.83 7.78
N PRO A 102 -8.77 -5.67 8.43
CA PRO A 102 -7.83 -4.62 8.12
C PRO A 102 -7.37 -4.68 6.65
N LEU A 103 -7.42 -3.56 5.92
CA LEU A 103 -7.03 -3.50 4.51
C LEU A 103 -5.54 -3.82 4.28
N PHE A 104 -4.71 -3.66 5.31
CA PHE A 104 -3.31 -4.02 5.27
C PHE A 104 -2.99 -4.71 6.61
N HIS A 105 -2.21 -5.78 6.57
CA HIS A 105 -1.73 -6.42 7.78
C HIS A 105 -0.53 -5.63 8.29
N PHE A 106 -0.62 -5.17 9.54
CA PHE A 106 0.24 -4.12 10.09
C PHE A 106 1.37 -4.63 10.98
N ASP A 107 1.51 -5.94 11.16
CA ASP A 107 2.53 -6.49 12.03
C ASP A 107 3.78 -6.85 11.23
N VAL A 108 4.86 -6.11 11.52
CA VAL A 108 6.21 -6.27 10.96
C VAL A 108 6.83 -7.63 11.34
N HIS A 109 6.11 -8.47 12.10
CA HIS A 109 6.54 -9.81 12.51
C HIS A 109 5.80 -10.96 11.81
N ASP A 110 4.69 -10.73 11.08
CA ASP A 110 3.98 -11.80 10.37
C ASP A 110 4.46 -11.99 8.91
N ASP A 111 5.33 -11.11 8.43
CA ASP A 111 5.89 -11.15 7.06
C ASP A 111 7.06 -12.14 6.91
N VAL A 112 7.00 -13.27 7.62
CA VAL A 112 7.79 -14.46 7.32
C VAL A 112 6.88 -15.46 6.60
N ARG A 113 6.41 -15.09 5.40
CA ARG A 113 6.07 -16.12 4.40
C ARG A 113 7.37 -16.71 3.90
N VAL A 114 7.93 -17.65 4.69
CA VAL A 114 8.88 -18.61 4.16
C VAL A 114 8.19 -19.29 3.00
N GLY A 115 8.66 -18.99 1.79
CA GLY A 115 8.35 -19.80 0.63
C GLY A 115 8.86 -21.21 0.86
N ALA A 116 7.97 -22.10 1.27
CA ALA A 116 8.10 -23.52 1.10
C ALA A 116 6.69 -24.13 1.07
N LEU A 117 6.43 -24.88 0.00
CA LEU A 117 5.36 -25.88 -0.13
C LEU A 117 4.87 -26.43 1.23
N ASP A 118 3.60 -26.21 1.58
CA ASP A 118 2.75 -27.31 2.07
C ASP A 118 1.26 -26.96 1.94
N SER A 119 0.52 -27.80 1.22
CA SER A 119 -0.91 -27.68 0.95
C SER A 119 -1.77 -28.29 2.07
N ARG A 120 -1.37 -28.17 3.34
CA ARG A 120 -2.00 -28.93 4.45
C ARG A 120 -2.19 -28.19 5.77
N VAL A 121 -2.32 -26.87 5.77
CA VAL A 121 -2.73 -26.17 6.99
C VAL A 121 -3.92 -25.27 6.68
N GLU A 122 -5.00 -25.51 7.44
CA GLU A 122 -6.35 -25.04 7.18
C GLU A 122 -6.46 -23.52 7.19
N LYS A 123 -7.34 -23.03 6.31
CA LYS A 123 -7.83 -21.66 6.25
C LYS A 123 -8.41 -21.26 7.61
N ASP A 124 -8.07 -20.06 8.07
CA ASP A 124 -8.98 -19.32 8.93
C ASP A 124 -9.45 -18.08 8.15
N GLU A 125 -10.76 -18.06 7.91
CA GLU A 125 -11.46 -17.01 7.17
C GLU A 125 -11.73 -15.84 8.12
N SER A 126 -11.14 -14.67 7.84
CA SER A 126 -11.73 -13.33 7.91
C SER A 126 -10.66 -12.28 7.63
#